data_AF-A0A5L4DGC1-F1
#
_entry.id   AF-A0A5L4DGC1-F1
#
_cell.length_a   1.000
_cell.length_b   1.000
_cell.length_c   1.000
_cell.angle_alpha   90.00
_cell.angle_beta   90.00
_cell.angle_gamma   90.00
#
_symmetry.space_group_name_H-M   'P 1'
#
loop_
_entity.id
_entity.type
_entity.pdbx_description
1 polymer ?
#
loop_
_entity_poly.entity_id
_entity_poly.type
_entity_poly.pdbx_seq_one_letter_code
_entity_poly.pdbx_strand_id
1 'polypeptide(L)'
;MIFNNDKTKQLNAENALIKTPVGEVKVNVLRAFNHYFKQAPQGNKKENRQALNATFMPTLLEPKFVTRDEEGTMYYYKPFISKDKQYHITSIAVKKNGNLDYATSYNATENRLRQMIKHNELVYMEEGLS
;
A
#
# COMPACT_ATOMS: atom_id res chain seq x y z
N MET A 1 14.81 -3.56 -13.48
CA MET A 1 14.34 -4.74 -12.72
C MET A 1 13.10 -5.25 -13.44
N ILE A 2 13.18 -6.44 -14.05
CA ILE A 2 12.07 -7.03 -14.82
C ILE A 2 11.39 -8.04 -13.90
N PHE A 3 10.13 -7.81 -13.57
CA PHE A 3 9.31 -8.77 -12.83
C PHE A 3 8.59 -9.65 -13.85
N ASN A 4 9.11 -10.86 -14.08
CA ASN A 4 8.46 -11.85 -14.92
C ASN A 4 7.48 -12.65 -14.06
N ASN A 5 6.19 -12.29 -14.13
CA ASN A 5 5.11 -13.22 -13.83
C ASN A 5 4.08 -13.10 -14.95
N ASP A 6 3.63 -14.25 -15.45
CA ASP A 6 3.09 -14.49 -16.81
C ASP A 6 1.70 -13.87 -17.10
N LYS A 7 1.29 -12.87 -16.30
CA LYS A 7 0.02 -12.15 -16.42
C LYS A 7 0.18 -10.64 -16.61
N THR A 8 1.40 -10.12 -16.60
CA THR A 8 1.64 -8.69 -16.78
C THR A 8 2.15 -8.42 -18.19
N LYS A 9 1.25 -7.97 -19.07
CA LYS A 9 1.62 -7.09 -20.20
C LYS A 9 2.67 -6.11 -19.69
N GLN A 10 3.77 -5.94 -20.42
CA GLN A 10 4.89 -5.05 -20.11
C GLN A 10 4.43 -3.89 -19.19
N LEU A 11 4.73 -4.03 -17.90
CA LEU A 11 4.50 -2.95 -16.95
C LEU A 11 5.49 -1.86 -17.33
N ASN A 12 5.06 -0.87 -18.12
CA ASN A 12 5.77 0.39 -18.15
C ASN A 12 5.79 0.87 -16.68
N ALA A 13 6.98 0.87 -16.08
CA ALA A 13 7.16 1.15 -14.67
C ALA A 13 6.60 2.52 -14.26
N GLU A 14 6.34 3.41 -15.21
CA GLU A 14 5.76 4.73 -14.96
C GLU A 14 4.23 4.74 -14.92
N ASN A 15 3.55 3.75 -15.51
CA ASN A 15 2.10 3.74 -15.70
C ASN A 15 1.48 2.36 -15.47
N ALA A 16 2.02 1.59 -14.52
CA ALA A 16 1.47 0.28 -14.18
C ALA A 16 0.01 0.41 -13.74
N LEU A 17 -0.87 -0.39 -14.34
CA LEU A 17 -2.24 -0.54 -13.88
C LEU A 17 -2.32 -1.82 -13.05
N ILE A 18 -2.61 -1.64 -11.75
CA ILE A 18 -2.77 -2.73 -10.79
C ILE A 18 -4.26 -2.88 -10.53
N LYS A 19 -4.80 -4.07 -10.80
CA LYS A 19 -6.17 -4.42 -10.43
C LYS A 19 -6.20 -4.77 -8.94
N THR A 20 -7.04 -4.08 -8.18
CA THR A 20 -7.26 -4.31 -6.75
C THR A 20 -8.72 -4.71 -6.51
N PRO A 21 -9.08 -5.21 -5.31
CA PRO A 21 -10.47 -5.56 -4.99
C PRO A 21 -11.47 -4.40 -5.09
N VAL A 22 -10.99 -3.15 -5.08
CA VAL A 22 -11.84 -1.94 -5.06
C VAL A 22 -11.65 -1.05 -6.30
N GLY A 23 -10.94 -1.56 -7.32
CA GLY A 23 -10.73 -0.85 -8.59
C GLY A 23 -9.29 -0.89 -9.10
N GLU A 24 -9.06 -0.21 -10.23
CA GLU A 24 -7.74 -0.11 -10.84
C GLU A 24 -6.93 1.04 -10.24
N VAL A 25 -5.67 0.77 -9.91
CA VAL A 25 -4.73 1.75 -9.36
C VAL A 25 -3.62 1.97 -10.37
N LYS A 26 -3.34 3.24 -10.66
CA LYS A 26 -2.23 3.65 -11.53
C LYS A 26 -0.99 3.92 -10.67
N VAL A 27 0.01 3.07 -10.81
CA VAL A 27 1.24 3.16 -10.03
C VAL A 27 2.43 3.47 -10.93
N ASN A 28 3.18 4.51 -10.59
CA ASN A 28 4.56 4.61 -11.01
C ASN A 28 5.40 3.74 -10.05
N VAL A 29 5.64 2.49 -10.44
CA VAL A 29 6.29 1.45 -9.63
C VAL A 29 7.70 1.88 -9.24
N LEU A 30 8.42 2.52 -10.15
CA LEU A 30 9.78 2.99 -9.87
C LEU A 30 9.79 4.08 -8.79
N ARG A 31 8.91 5.07 -8.93
CA ARG A 31 8.76 6.14 -7.94
C ARG A 31 8.26 5.60 -6.60
N ALA A 32 7.29 4.69 -6.61
CA ALA A 32 6.79 4.01 -5.42
C ALA A 32 7.91 3.29 -4.68
N PHE A 33 8.72 2.51 -5.42
CA PHE A 33 9.87 1.79 -4.88
C PHE A 33 10.93 2.75 -4.33
N ASN A 34 11.29 3.80 -5.08
CA ASN A 34 12.27 4.80 -4.64
C ASN A 34 11.83 5.54 -3.38
N HIS A 35 10.53 5.77 -3.21
CA HIS A 35 10.00 6.46 -2.03
C HIS A 35 10.31 5.70 -0.72
N TYR A 36 10.54 4.38 -0.76
CA TYR A 36 10.95 3.61 0.41
C TYR A 36 12.40 3.84 0.84
N PHE A 37 13.23 4.46 0.03
CA PHE A 37 14.62 4.73 0.38
C PHE A 37 14.76 6.19 0.84
N LYS A 38 15.60 6.42 1.84
CA LYS A 38 15.89 7.78 2.33
C LYS A 38 16.60 8.60 1.26
N GLN A 39 17.58 7.99 0.59
CA GLN A 39 18.53 8.65 -0.31
C GLN A 39 18.38 8.29 -1.79
N ALA A 40 17.38 7.49 -2.19
CA ALA A 40 17.15 7.23 -3.61
C ALA A 40 16.69 8.52 -4.34
N PRO A 41 16.81 8.58 -5.68
CA PRO A 41 16.16 9.63 -6.46
C PRO A 41 14.65 9.68 -6.14
N GLN A 42 14.16 10.82 -5.62
CA GLN A 42 12.80 10.98 -5.09
C GLN A 42 12.45 10.15 -3.83
N GLY A 43 13.47 9.79 -3.04
CA GLY A 43 13.30 9.14 -1.75
C GLY A 43 12.55 9.98 -0.71
N ASN A 44 12.12 9.36 0.39
CA ASN A 44 11.33 10.04 1.43
C ASN A 44 12.13 11.05 2.28
N LYS A 45 13.46 11.09 2.15
CA LYS A 45 14.39 11.95 2.93
C LYS A 45 14.38 11.77 4.46
N LYS A 46 13.54 10.90 5.00
CA LYS A 46 13.36 10.66 6.45
C LYS A 46 14.09 9.39 6.89
N GLU A 47 13.77 8.24 6.31
CA GLU A 47 14.23 6.91 6.76
C GLU A 47 14.25 5.84 5.65
N ASN A 48 14.99 4.76 5.87
CA ASN A 48 15.02 3.62 4.95
C ASN A 48 13.95 2.60 5.34
N ARG A 49 12.96 2.44 4.47
CA ARG A 49 11.79 1.56 4.62
C ARG A 49 11.83 0.38 3.65
N GLN A 50 13.02 -0.05 3.22
CA GLN A 50 13.19 -1.12 2.22
C GLN A 50 12.50 -2.43 2.62
N ALA A 51 12.42 -2.73 3.92
CA ALA A 51 11.71 -3.89 4.43
C ALA A 51 10.22 -3.92 4.02
N LEU A 52 9.62 -2.76 3.75
CA LEU A 52 8.22 -2.63 3.34
C LEU A 52 8.00 -2.93 1.85
N ASN A 53 9.05 -2.95 1.03
CA ASN A 53 8.94 -3.25 -0.40
C ASN A 53 8.25 -4.59 -0.65
N ALA A 54 8.56 -5.59 0.18
CA ALA A 54 7.95 -6.92 0.09
C ALA A 54 6.44 -6.90 0.39
N THR A 55 5.96 -5.92 1.16
CA THR A 55 4.54 -5.80 1.54
C THR A 55 3.74 -4.93 0.58
N PHE A 56 4.40 -4.16 -0.30
CA PHE A 56 3.72 -3.19 -1.17
C PHE A 56 2.70 -3.84 -2.12
N MET A 57 3.18 -4.73 -3.01
CA MET A 57 2.30 -5.41 -3.96
C MET A 57 1.24 -6.26 -3.26
N PRO A 58 1.56 -7.08 -2.23
CA PRO A 58 0.54 -7.80 -1.48
C PRO A 58 -0.54 -6.92 -0.85
N THR A 59 -0.20 -5.71 -0.42
CA THR A 59 -1.18 -4.79 0.18
C THR A 59 -2.15 -4.23 -0.87
N LEU A 60 -1.71 -4.01 -2.11
CA LEU A 60 -2.60 -3.57 -3.20
C LEU A 60 -3.44 -4.72 -3.78
N LEU A 61 -2.84 -5.89 -3.96
CA LEU A 61 -3.50 -7.05 -4.60
C LEU A 61 -4.47 -7.75 -3.65
N GLU A 62 -4.08 -7.89 -2.39
CA GLU A 62 -4.79 -8.67 -1.38
C GLU A 62 -4.79 -7.90 -0.03
N PRO A 63 -5.37 -6.69 0.02
CA PRO A 63 -5.53 -5.98 1.28
C PRO A 63 -6.37 -6.82 2.25
N LYS A 64 -6.14 -6.62 3.55
CA LYS A 64 -7.02 -7.17 4.60
C LYS A 64 -8.32 -6.35 4.70
N PHE A 65 -8.19 -5.04 4.54
CA PHE A 65 -9.32 -4.12 4.39
C PHE A 65 -8.86 -2.86 3.66
N VAL A 66 -9.82 -2.13 3.11
CA VAL A 66 -9.60 -0.83 2.47
C VAL A 66 -10.57 0.17 3.06
N THR A 67 -10.10 1.39 3.30
CA THR A 67 -10.98 2.50 3.69
C THR A 67 -10.89 3.67 2.72
N ARG A 68 -11.84 4.59 2.78
CA ARG A 68 -11.87 5.81 1.99
C ARG A 68 -12.10 7.03 2.89
N ASP A 69 -11.29 8.08 2.71
CA ASP A 69 -11.52 9.36 3.37
C ASP A 69 -12.48 10.28 2.57
N GLU A 70 -12.85 11.41 3.16
CA GLU A 70 -13.75 12.39 2.55
C GLU A 70 -13.24 12.97 1.22
N GLU A 71 -11.92 13.03 1.03
CA GLU A 71 -11.29 13.48 -0.22
C GLU A 71 -11.34 12.40 -1.33
N GLY A 72 -11.77 11.18 -0.99
CA GLY A 72 -11.81 10.03 -1.89
C GLY A 72 -10.47 9.32 -2.03
N THR A 73 -9.53 9.55 -1.12
CA THR A 73 -8.29 8.78 -1.03
C THR A 73 -8.60 7.40 -0.46
N MET A 74 -8.14 6.37 -1.16
CA MET A 74 -8.27 4.98 -0.76
C MET A 74 -7.04 4.55 0.04
N TYR A 75 -7.25 3.92 1.19
CA TYR A 75 -6.19 3.39 2.04
C TYR A 75 -6.27 1.87 2.10
N TYR A 76 -5.26 1.21 1.55
CA TYR A 76 -5.14 -0.24 1.54
C TYR A 76 -4.31 -0.69 2.74
N TYR A 77 -4.85 -1.63 3.52
CA TYR A 77 -4.21 -2.08 4.74
C TYR A 77 -3.91 -3.58 4.72
N LYS A 78 -2.68 -3.97 5.06
CA LYS A 78 -2.31 -5.39 5.24
C LYS A 78 -1.41 -5.58 6.46
N PRO A 79 -1.85 -6.36 7.47
CA PRO A 79 -1.01 -6.67 8.62
C PRO A 79 0.10 -7.66 8.22
N PHE A 80 1.23 -7.59 8.90
CA PHE A 80 2.33 -8.54 8.76
C PHE A 80 3.11 -8.65 10.08
N ILE A 81 3.84 -9.75 10.23
CA ILE A 81 4.75 -9.96 11.36
C ILE A 81 6.16 -9.66 10.87
N SER A 82 6.86 -8.74 11.55
CA SER A 82 8.27 -8.44 11.22
C SER A 82 9.19 -9.56 11.67
N LYS A 83 10.45 -9.51 11.23
CA LYS A 83 11.49 -10.47 11.67
C LYS A 83 11.66 -10.51 13.20
N ASP A 84 11.41 -9.39 13.86
CA ASP A 84 11.49 -9.24 15.31
C ASP A 84 10.20 -9.67 16.03
N LYS A 85 9.32 -10.40 15.34
CA LYS A 85 8.04 -10.93 15.85
C LYS A 85 7.06 -9.85 16.32
N GLN A 86 7.17 -8.63 15.80
CA GLN A 86 6.23 -7.56 16.09
C GLN A 86 5.13 -7.48 15.03
N TYR A 87 3.91 -7.16 15.46
CA TYR A 87 2.78 -6.95 14.57
C TYR A 87 2.82 -5.54 13.98
N HIS A 88 2.87 -5.47 12.66
CA HIS A 88 2.82 -4.24 11.91
C HIS A 88 1.65 -4.25 10.93
N ILE A 89 1.31 -3.06 10.44
CA ILE A 89 0.35 -2.87 9.37
C ILE A 89 0.97 -1.99 8.29
N THR A 90 0.98 -2.48 7.05
CA THR A 90 1.30 -1.66 5.88
C THR A 90 0.04 -0.92 5.47
N SER A 91 0.20 0.37 5.17
CA SER A 91 -0.84 1.26 4.66
C SER A 91 -0.35 1.88 3.35
N ILE A 92 -1.17 1.79 2.30
CA ILE A 92 -0.91 2.43 1.01
C ILE A 92 -2.05 3.38 0.68
N ALA A 93 -1.74 4.65 0.48
CA ALA A 93 -2.70 5.68 0.10
C ALA A 93 -2.69 5.91 -1.40
N VAL A 94 -3.86 5.85 -2.02
CA VAL A 94 -4.09 6.06 -3.44
C VAL A 94 -5.12 7.17 -3.60
N LYS A 95 -4.75 8.26 -4.27
CA LYS A 95 -5.66 9.38 -4.52
C LYS A 95 -6.81 8.94 -5.42
N LYS A 96 -7.90 9.71 -5.38
CA LYS A 96 -9.10 9.50 -6.23
C LYS A 96 -8.79 9.35 -7.73
N ASN A 97 -7.73 9.99 -8.24
CA ASN A 97 -7.29 9.85 -9.63
C ASN A 97 -6.48 8.57 -9.92
N GLY A 98 -6.41 7.64 -8.97
CA GLY A 98 -5.70 6.38 -9.07
C GLY A 98 -4.20 6.48 -8.82
N ASN A 99 -3.64 7.67 -8.57
CA ASN A 99 -2.21 7.82 -8.32
C ASN A 99 -1.85 7.47 -6.88
N LEU A 100 -0.75 6.72 -6.72
CA LEU A 100 -0.14 6.49 -5.41
C LEU A 100 0.29 7.82 -4.76
N ASP A 101 -0.16 8.08 -3.55
CA ASP A 101 0.28 9.22 -2.75
C ASP A 101 1.46 8.84 -1.85
N TYR A 102 1.27 7.84 -0.97
CA TYR A 102 2.30 7.37 -0.07
C TYR A 102 2.11 5.90 0.32
N ALA A 103 3.19 5.30 0.82
CA ALA A 103 3.18 3.99 1.46
C ALA A 103 4.00 4.01 2.76
N THR A 104 3.51 3.31 3.77
CA THR A 104 4.04 3.38 5.13
C THR A 104 3.68 2.13 5.92
N SER A 105 4.36 1.92 7.04
CA SER A 105 4.04 0.87 7.99
C SER A 105 4.05 1.41 9.41
N TYR A 106 3.17 0.89 10.25
CA TYR A 106 3.09 1.25 11.66
C TYR A 106 3.01 0.00 12.53
N ASN A 107 3.34 0.14 13.82
CA ASN A 107 2.94 -0.86 14.80
C ASN A 107 1.41 -0.93 14.83
N ALA A 108 0.86 -2.14 14.76
CA ALA A 108 -0.58 -2.36 14.73
C ALA A 108 -1.17 -2.26 16.15
N THR A 109 -1.12 -1.07 16.75
CA THR A 109 -1.77 -0.83 18.06
C THR A 109 -3.27 -0.65 17.89
N GLU A 110 -4.05 -1.02 18.90
CA GLU A 110 -5.51 -0.90 18.89
C GLU A 110 -5.96 0.54 18.58
N ASN A 111 -5.37 1.53 19.24
CA ASN A 111 -5.71 2.95 19.01
C ASN A 111 -5.45 3.38 17.56
N ARG A 112 -4.35 2.93 16.95
CA ARG A 112 -4.00 3.27 15.56
C ARG A 112 -5.01 2.67 14.60
N LEU A 113 -5.37 1.41 14.79
CA LEU A 113 -6.38 0.72 13.98
C LEU A 113 -7.75 1.40 14.13
N ARG A 114 -8.14 1.73 15.36
CA ARG A 114 -9.40 2.45 15.63
C ARG A 114 -9.44 3.80 14.93
N GLN A 115 -8.36 4.57 14.93
CA GLN A 115 -8.29 5.84 14.20
C GLN A 115 -8.43 5.64 12.68
N MET A 116 -7.79 4.61 12.12
CA MET A 116 -7.87 4.31 10.69
C MET A 116 -9.28 3.89 10.24
N ILE A 117 -10.01 3.18 11.11
CA ILE A 117 -11.36 2.67 10.81
C ILE A 117 -12.45 3.69 11.12
N LYS A 118 -12.33 4.47 12.21
CA LYS A 118 -13.42 5.35 12.66
C LYS A 118 -13.64 6.59 11.80
N HIS A 119 -12.58 7.10 11.17
CA HIS A 119 -12.65 8.38 10.43
C HIS A 119 -12.87 8.18 8.93
N ASN A 120 -12.89 6.94 8.47
CA ASN A 120 -12.97 6.60 7.06
C ASN A 120 -14.12 5.62 6.80
N GLU A 121 -14.68 5.67 5.60
CA GLU A 121 -15.63 4.68 5.10
C GLU A 121 -14.91 3.35 4.87
N LEU A 122 -15.42 2.24 5.41
CA LEU A 122 -14.94 0.90 5.07
C LEU A 122 -15.50 0.50 3.69
N VAL A 123 -14.64 0.32 2.70
CA VAL A 123 -15.05 0.03 1.30
C VAL A 123 -14.77 -1.40 0.88
N TYR A 124 -13.90 -2.11 1.61
CA TYR A 124 -13.62 -3.52 1.40
C TYR A 124 -13.06 -4.14 2.68
N MET A 125 -13.41 -5.39 2.91
CA MET A 125 -12.83 -6.26 3.94
C MET A 125 -12.71 -7.66 3.36
N GLU A 126 -11.58 -8.32 3.61
CA GLU A 126 -11.38 -9.71 3.22
C GLU A 126 -12.44 -10.62 3.87
N GLU A 127 -13.00 -11.55 3.09
CA GLU A 127 -14.00 -12.51 3.58
C GLU A 127 -13.46 -13.34 4.76
N GLY A 128 -14.33 -13.68 5.73
CA GLY A 128 -13.97 -14.44 6.92
C GLY A 128 -13.54 -13.61 8.14
N LEU A 129 -13.75 -12.29 8.11
CA LEU A 129 -13.55 -11.38 9.24
C LEU A 129 -14.86 -10.74 9.75
N SER A 130 -16.01 -11.19 9.24
CA SER A 130 -17.35 -10.70 9.60
C SER A 130 -17.86 -11.30 10.89
#